data_AF-A0A0W0Z312-F1
#
_entry.id   AF-A0A0W0Z312-F1
#
_cell.length_a   1.000
_cell.length_b   1.000
_cell.length_c   1.000
_cell.angle_alpha   90.00
_cell.angle_beta   90.00
_cell.angle_gamma   90.00
#
_symmetry.space_group_name_H-M   'P 1'
#
loop_
_entity.id
_entity.type
_entity.pdbx_description
1 polymer ?
#
loop_
_entity_poly.entity_id
_entity_poly.type
_entity_poly.pdbx_seq_one_letter_code
_entity_poly.pdbx_strand_id
1 'polypeptide(L)'
;MALHALEPHSFASSKKIAGALFASHRVTLYCQCRFDQDNRIDLKSCGMDSGSNKKRAHRVEWEHMMPAENFGRQFRCWREKLCKDSKG
;
A
#
# COMPACT_ATOMS: atom_id res chain seq x y z
N MET A 1 18.33 -7.22 23.89
CA MET A 1 18.17 -7.84 22.56
C MET A 1 17.70 -6.75 21.62
N ALA A 2 18.56 -6.27 20.74
CA ALA A 2 18.25 -5.11 19.92
C ALA A 2 17.15 -5.46 18.90
N LEU A 3 15.98 -4.82 19.03
CA LEU A 3 14.92 -4.85 18.01
C LEU A 3 15.40 -4.02 16.82
N HIS A 4 16.26 -4.60 15.97
CA HIS A 4 16.40 -4.08 14.61
C HIS A 4 15.20 -4.63 13.84
N ALA A 5 14.28 -3.74 13.46
CA ALA A 5 13.27 -4.08 12.46
C ALA A 5 14.01 -4.58 11.22
N LEU A 6 13.77 -5.83 10.82
CA LEU A 6 14.33 -6.37 9.59
C LEU A 6 13.91 -5.45 8.44
N GLU A 7 14.90 -4.81 7.81
CA GLU A 7 14.66 -3.89 6.70
C GLU A 7 13.99 -4.65 5.55
N PRO A 8 12.85 -4.17 5.02
CA PRO A 8 12.22 -4.83 3.89
C PRO A 8 13.05 -4.65 2.61
N HIS A 9 13.54 -5.75 2.04
CA HIS A 9 14.33 -5.74 0.80
C HIS A 9 13.49 -5.66 -0.50
N SER A 10 12.17 -5.58 -0.39
CA SER A 10 11.26 -5.46 -1.53
C SER A 10 9.97 -4.75 -1.14
N PHE A 11 9.29 -4.13 -2.12
CA PHE A 11 7.97 -3.53 -1.87
C PHE A 11 6.93 -4.56 -1.40
N ALA A 12 7.04 -5.82 -1.85
CA ALA A 12 6.16 -6.90 -1.40
C ALA A 12 6.38 -7.22 0.09
N SER A 13 7.63 -7.29 0.56
CA SER A 13 7.93 -7.45 1.98
C SER A 13 7.48 -6.23 2.80
N SER A 14 7.67 -5.00 2.29
CA SER A 14 7.22 -3.79 2.99
C SER A 14 5.72 -3.81 3.27
N LYS A 15 4.90 -4.21 2.28
CA LYS A 15 3.44 -4.34 2.45
C LYS A 15 3.03 -5.38 3.49
N LYS A 16 3.77 -6.50 3.58
CA LYS A 16 3.51 -7.53 4.61
C LYS A 16 3.80 -7.00 6.01
N ILE A 17 4.94 -6.31 6.19
CA ILE A 17 5.30 -5.66 7.45
C ILE A 17 4.26 -4.61 7.84
N ALA A 18 3.83 -3.78 6.89
CA ALA A 18 2.78 -2.79 7.12
C ALA A 18 1.46 -3.44 7.58
N GLY A 19 1.04 -4.55 6.97
CA GLY A 19 -0.14 -5.30 7.40
C GLY A 19 -0.07 -5.78 8.85
N ALA A 20 1.12 -6.19 9.32
CA ALA A 20 1.34 -6.55 10.72
C ALA A 20 1.32 -5.34 11.65
N LEU A 21 1.97 -4.23 11.26
CA LEU A 21 2.01 -2.98 12.02
C LEU A 21 0.61 -2.39 12.29
N PHE A 22 -0.26 -2.40 11.29
CA PHE A 22 -1.62 -1.86 11.39
C PHE A 22 -2.64 -2.87 11.93
N ALA A 23 -2.23 -4.07 12.35
CA ALA A 23 -3.14 -5.11 12.81
C ALA A 23 -3.94 -4.72 14.07
N SER A 24 -3.41 -3.86 14.93
CA SER A 24 -4.12 -3.32 16.11
C SER A 24 -4.93 -2.05 15.82
N HIS A 25 -4.71 -1.41 14.66
CA HIS A 25 -5.35 -0.17 14.27
C HIS A 25 -5.71 -0.17 12.78
N ARG A 26 -6.77 -0.91 12.43
CA ARG A 26 -7.24 -1.05 11.04
C ARG A 26 -8.18 0.08 10.62
N VAL A 27 -7.59 1.24 10.39
CA VAL A 27 -8.28 2.45 9.91
C VAL A 27 -7.52 3.04 8.73
N THR A 28 -8.21 3.42 7.65
CA THR A 28 -7.58 3.97 6.45
C THR A 28 -7.00 5.35 6.69
N LEU A 29 -5.90 5.66 6.01
CA LEU A 29 -5.12 6.87 6.22
C LEU A 29 -5.91 8.18 6.05
N TYR A 30 -6.66 8.31 4.96
CA TYR A 30 -7.31 9.59 4.61
C TYR A 30 -8.76 9.68 5.12
N CYS A 31 -9.59 8.69 4.78
CA CYS A 31 -11.02 8.74 5.06
C CYS A 31 -11.39 8.13 6.43
N GLN A 32 -10.42 7.57 7.15
CA GLN A 32 -10.62 6.93 8.45
C GLN A 32 -11.69 5.82 8.44
N CYS A 33 -11.80 5.09 7.33
CA CYS A 33 -12.68 3.94 7.21
C CYS A 33 -12.05 2.72 7.89
N ARG A 34 -12.84 1.93 8.61
CA ARG A 34 -12.41 0.65 9.17
C ARG A 34 -12.17 -0.36 8.05
N PHE A 35 -11.23 -1.26 8.26
CA PHE A 35 -11.01 -2.41 7.37
C PHE A 35 -10.71 -3.70 8.16
N ASP A 36 -10.91 -4.86 7.52
CA ASP A 36 -10.74 -6.18 8.13
C ASP A 36 -9.31 -6.74 7.96
N GLN A 37 -9.03 -7.91 8.53
CA GLN A 37 -7.75 -8.61 8.39
C GLN A 37 -7.39 -9.01 6.96
N ASP A 38 -8.38 -9.09 6.07
CA ASP A 38 -8.22 -9.40 4.65
C ASP A 38 -8.09 -8.13 3.80
N ASN A 39 -7.91 -6.97 4.44
CA ASN A 39 -7.82 -5.66 3.82
C ASN A 39 -9.09 -5.23 3.07
N ARG A 40 -10.28 -5.72 3.47
CA ARG A 40 -11.56 -5.24 2.93
C ARG A 40 -12.04 -4.03 3.72
N ILE A 41 -12.43 -2.96 3.02
CA ILE A 41 -12.84 -1.69 3.63
C ILE A 41 -14.35 -1.71 3.89
N ASP A 42 -14.75 -1.27 5.07
CA ASP A 42 -16.14 -0.92 5.39
C ASP A 42 -16.39 0.56 5.10
N LEU A 43 -16.98 0.86 3.94
CA LEU A 43 -17.30 2.24 3.52
C LEU A 43 -18.33 2.94 4.43
N LYS A 44 -19.21 2.17 5.08
CA LYS A 44 -20.25 2.75 5.95
C LYS A 44 -19.65 3.28 7.24
N SER A 45 -18.56 2.68 7.73
CA SER A 45 -17.87 3.12 8.95
C SER A 45 -17.37 4.56 8.92
N CYS A 46 -17.22 5.15 7.73
CA CYS A 46 -16.75 6.52 7.50
C CYS A 46 -17.70 7.36 6.63
N GLY A 47 -18.88 6.83 6.28
CA GLY A 47 -19.87 7.53 5.44
C GLY A 47 -19.45 7.74 3.97
N MET A 48 -18.58 6.89 3.40
CA MET A 48 -18.07 7.05 2.03
C MET A 48 -18.98 6.39 0.98
N ASP A 49 -20.26 6.78 0.92
CA ASP A 49 -21.28 6.14 0.07
C ASP A 49 -21.02 6.29 -1.44
N SER A 50 -20.36 7.38 -1.85
CA SER A 50 -19.97 7.63 -3.24
C SER A 50 -19.01 6.57 -3.80
N GLY A 51 -18.28 5.87 -2.92
CA GLY A 51 -17.34 4.80 -3.29
C GLY A 51 -18.01 3.44 -3.53
N SER A 52 -19.28 3.25 -3.15
CA SER A 52 -19.97 1.95 -3.16
C SER A 52 -19.91 1.22 -4.50
N ASN A 53 -20.07 1.93 -5.62
CA ASN A 53 -20.05 1.35 -6.97
C ASN A 53 -18.63 1.11 -7.53
N LYS A 54 -17.57 1.39 -6.76
CA LYS A 54 -16.19 1.29 -7.22
C LYS A 54 -15.52 0.08 -6.57
N LYS A 55 -15.23 -0.97 -7.36
CA LYS A 55 -14.55 -2.19 -6.89
C LYS A 55 -13.26 -1.93 -6.09
N ARG A 56 -12.51 -0.87 -6.43
CA ARG A 56 -11.28 -0.52 -5.70
C ARG A 56 -11.53 0.06 -4.31
N ALA A 57 -12.66 0.73 -4.10
CA ALA A 57 -12.99 1.35 -2.82
C ALA A 57 -13.21 0.31 -1.70
N HIS A 58 -13.43 -0.96 -2.05
CA HIS A 58 -13.69 -2.04 -1.11
C HIS A 58 -12.42 -2.76 -0.63
N ARG A 59 -11.23 -2.30 -0.99
CA ARG A 59 -9.96 -2.91 -0.55
C ARG A 59 -8.90 -1.87 -0.21
N VAL A 60 -8.01 -2.19 0.72
CA VAL A 60 -6.84 -1.37 1.03
C VAL A 60 -5.82 -1.49 -0.09
N GLU A 61 -5.36 -0.33 -0.58
CA GLU A 61 -4.17 -0.19 -1.41
C GLU A 61 -3.12 0.55 -0.56
N TRP A 62 -1.88 0.06 -0.55
CA TRP A 62 -0.81 0.64 0.27
C TRP A 62 -0.26 1.89 -0.40
N GLU A 63 -0.52 3.03 0.22
CA GLU A 63 -0.16 4.35 -0.32
C GLU A 63 1.31 4.68 -0.09
N HIS A 64 1.95 5.20 -1.13
CA HIS A 64 3.21 5.92 -0.99
C HIS A 64 2.91 7.39 -0.73
N MET A 65 2.99 7.83 0.53
CA MET A 65 2.81 9.24 0.93
C MET A 65 3.60 10.22 0.05
N MET A 66 4.85 9.85 -0.26
CA MET A 66 5.64 10.46 -1.33
C MET A 66 5.57 9.54 -2.54
N PRO A 67 4.88 9.90 -3.63
CA PRO A 67 4.70 9.03 -4.79
C PRO A 67 6.03 8.52 -5.34
N ALA A 68 6.06 7.25 -5.73
CA ALA A 68 7.26 6.62 -6.30
C ALA A 68 7.82 7.38 -7.50
N GLU A 69 6.95 8.02 -8.28
CA GLU A 69 7.35 8.87 -9.40
C GLU A 69 8.17 10.09 -8.96
N ASN A 70 7.80 10.74 -7.86
CA ASN A 70 8.42 12.00 -7.46
C ASN A 70 9.92 11.82 -7.16
N PHE A 71 10.26 10.72 -6.47
CA PHE A 71 11.66 10.37 -6.21
C PHE A 71 12.30 9.50 -7.30
N GLY A 72 11.50 8.83 -8.14
CA GLY A 72 11.97 7.87 -9.13
C GLY A 72 12.24 8.44 -10.52
N ARG A 73 11.43 9.41 -10.99
CA ARG A 73 11.37 9.83 -12.40
C ARG A 73 12.67 10.34 -13.02
N GLN A 74 13.58 10.85 -12.20
CA GLN A 74 14.90 11.32 -12.64
C GLN A 74 15.83 10.18 -13.06
N PHE A 75 15.66 8.99 -12.47
CA PHE A 75 16.52 7.85 -12.75
C PHE A 75 16.27 7.26 -14.13
N ARG A 76 17.34 6.73 -14.73
CA ARG A 76 17.30 6.12 -16.06
C ARG A 76 16.32 4.94 -16.12
N CYS A 77 16.27 4.12 -15.07
CA CYS A 77 15.36 2.97 -14.97
C CYS A 77 13.87 3.33 -15.01
N TRP A 78 13.51 4.59 -14.76
CA TRP A 78 12.13 5.06 -14.88
C TRP A 78 11.75 5.39 -16.33
N ARG A 79 12.73 5.88 -17.11
CA ARG A 79 12.54 6.35 -18.49
C ARG A 79 12.85 5.29 -19.53
N GLU A 80 13.66 4.30 -19.15
CA GLU A 80 14.15 3.25 -20.04
C GLU A 80 13.85 1.87 -19.47
N LYS A 81 13.51 0.93 -20.36
CA LYS A 81 13.37 -0.49 -20.01
C LYS A 81 14.75 -1.11 -19.81
N LEU A 82 15.26 -1.05 -18.58
CA LEU A 82 16.55 -1.62 -18.22
C LEU A 82 16.44 -3.08 -17.75
N CYS A 83 15.29 -3.46 -17.20
CA CYS A 83 15.04 -4.82 -16.72
C CYS A 83 14.50 -5.69 -17.84
N LYS A 84 15.11 -6.86 -18.03
CA LYS A 84 14.56 -7.95 -18.83
C LYS A 84 13.76 -8.87 -17.91
N ASP A 85 12.58 -9.28 -18.34
CA ASP A 85 11.85 -10.33 -17.62
C ASP A 85 12.51 -11.69 -17.87
N SER A 86 11.97 -12.76 -17.28
CA SER A 86 12.48 -14.11 -17.50
C SER A 86 12.32 -14.64 -18.93
N LYS A 87 11.73 -13.85 -19.85
CA LYS A 87 11.47 -14.19 -21.25
C LYS A 87 12.29 -13.36 -22.24
N GLY A 88 13.04 -12.36 -21.76
CA GLY A 88 13.99 -11.57 -22.56
C GLY A 88 13.49 -10.17 -22.90
#